data_AF-A0A528N1R5-F1
#
_entry.id   AF-A0A528N1R5-F1
#
_cell.length_a   1.000
_cell.length_b   1.000
_cell.length_c   1.000
_cell.angle_alpha   90.00
_cell.angle_beta   90.00
_cell.angle_gamma   90.00
#
_symmetry.space_group_name_H-M   'P 1'
#
loop_
_entity.id
_entity.type
_entity.pdbx_description
1 polymer ?
#
loop_
_entity_poly.entity_id
_entity_poly.type
_entity_poly.pdbx_seq_one_letter_code
_entity_poly.pdbx_strand_id
1 'polypeptide(L)' 'GMKHAAFVRSPHAHAEIKNIDVAKAQAMPGVIGVLTGKELKADGIGNLICGWMIHSKDGSPMKMGAWSPLAFDRVRYVGD' A
#
# COMPACT_ATOMS: atom_id res chain seq x y z
N GLY A 1 -14.48 5.97 21.16
CA GLY A 1 -15.38 4.93 20.62
C GLY A 1 -14.74 4.28 19.39
N MET A 2 -15.16 3.06 19.06
CA MET A 2 -14.69 2.29 17.90
C MET A 2 -14.86 3.07 16.59
N LYS A 3 -13.89 2.94 15.68
CA LYS A 3 -13.91 3.53 14.34
C LYS A 3 -13.98 2.43 13.29
N HIS A 4 -14.47 2.78 12.10
CA HIS A 4 -14.55 1.87 10.96
C HIS A 4 -13.64 2.40 9.84
N ALA A 5 -13.09 1.49 9.04
CA ALA A 5 -12.29 1.81 7.87
C ALA A 5 -12.85 1.10 6.64
N ALA A 6 -12.71 1.74 5.48
CA ALA A 6 -13.03 1.16 4.18
C ALA A 6 -11.80 1.29 3.28
N PHE A 7 -11.53 0.26 2.48
CA PHE A 7 -10.40 0.21 1.56
C PHE A 7 -10.88 0.43 0.13
N VAL A 8 -10.30 1.43 -0.54
CA VAL A 8 -10.41 1.58 -1.98
C VAL A 8 -9.29 0.76 -2.60
N ARG A 9 -9.65 -0.13 -3.53
CA ARG A 9 -8.72 -1.08 -4.13
C ARG A 9 -8.58 -0.88 -5.63
N SER A 10 -7.43 -1.26 -6.16
CA SER A 10 -7.12 -1.25 -7.57
C SER A 10 -8.08 -2.14 -8.37
N PRO A 11 -8.73 -1.63 -9.41
CA PRO A 11 -9.44 -2.47 -10.39
C PRO A 11 -8.49 -3.01 -11.47
N HIS A 12 -7.21 -2.61 -11.47
CA HIS A 12 -6.23 -2.95 -12.50
C HIS A 12 -5.23 -3.98 -12.00
N ALA A 13 -4.90 -4.94 -12.85
CA ALA A 13 -3.89 -5.95 -12.53
C ALA A 13 -2.47 -5.36 -12.41
N HIS A 14 -2.16 -4.29 -13.14
CA HIS A 14 -0.88 -3.60 -13.03
C HIS A 14 -0.99 -2.18 -13.62
N ALA A 15 -0.70 -1.14 -12.85
CA ALA A 15 -0.81 0.25 -13.30
C ALA A 15 0.02 1.20 -12.44
N GLU A 16 0.41 2.34 -12.99
CA GLU A 16 1.04 3.43 -12.23
C GLU A 16 -0.02 4.33 -11.60
N ILE A 17 0.19 4.70 -10.33
CA ILE A 17 -0.68 5.62 -9.60
C ILE A 17 -0.22 7.04 -9.92
N LYS A 18 -0.91 7.69 -10.86
CA LYS A 18 -0.62 9.09 -11.22
C LYS A 18 -1.14 10.07 -10.18
N ASN A 19 -2.35 9.84 -9.67
CA ASN A 19 -2.98 10.71 -8.69
C ASN A 19 -4.07 9.97 -7.91
N ILE A 20 -4.31 10.39 -6.67
CA ILE A 20 -5.45 9.99 -5.84
C ILE A 20 -6.07 11.29 -5.31
N ASP A 21 -7.28 11.62 -5.77
CA ASP A 21 -8.03 12.75 -5.25
C ASP A 21 -8.92 12.30 -4.08
N VAL A 22 -8.64 12.84 -2.90
CA VAL A 22 -9.31 12.51 -1.64
C VAL A 22 -10.31 13.58 -1.18
N ALA A 23 -10.38 14.73 -1.88
CA ALA A 23 -11.09 15.92 -1.39
C ALA A 23 -12.57 15.66 -1.10
N LYS A 24 -13.25 14.92 -1.99
CA LYS A 24 -14.67 14.57 -1.81
C LYS A 24 -14.88 13.68 -0.59
N ALA A 25 -14.04 12.66 -0.41
CA ALA A 25 -14.16 11.72 0.70
C ALA A 25 -13.88 12.41 2.05
N GLN A 26 -12.87 13.27 2.11
CA GLN A 26 -12.54 14.06 3.31
C GLN A 26 -13.67 15.00 3.72
N ALA A 27 -14.44 15.53 2.77
CA ALA A 27 -15.56 16.42 3.04
C ALA A 27 -16.86 15.70 3.47
N MET A 28 -16.90 14.36 3.43
CA MET A 28 -18.11 13.62 3.77
C MET A 28 -18.38 13.64 5.29
N PRO A 29 -19.65 13.80 5.73
CA PRO A 29 -20.01 13.71 7.14
C PRO A 29 -19.57 12.38 7.77
N GLY A 30 -18.91 12.47 8.93
CA GLY A 30 -18.46 11.29 9.69
C GLY A 30 -17.11 10.72 9.26
N VAL A 31 -16.53 11.19 8.14
CA VAL A 31 -15.14 10.87 7.78
C VAL A 31 -14.20 11.64 8.69
N ILE A 32 -13.30 10.92 9.36
CA ILE A 32 -12.31 11.50 10.28
C ILE A 32 -10.89 11.51 9.69
N GLY A 33 -10.70 10.90 8.52
CA GLY A 33 -9.43 10.83 7.84
C GLY A 33 -9.54 10.02 6.55
N VAL A 34 -8.68 10.35 5.58
CA VAL A 34 -8.46 9.57 4.36
C VAL A 34 -6.94 9.44 4.23
N LEU A 35 -6.46 8.21 4.26
CA LEU A 35 -5.04 7.88 4.24
C LEU A 35 -4.69 7.20 2.91
N THR A 36 -3.51 7.48 2.40
CA THR A 36 -2.96 6.90 1.17
C THR A 36 -1.59 6.28 1.45
N GLY A 37 -0.99 5.64 0.44
CA GLY A 37 0.36 5.11 0.57
C GLY A 37 1.43 6.20 0.82
N LYS A 38 1.11 7.49 0.58
CA LYS A 38 2.04 8.60 0.86
C LYS A 38 2.25 8.80 2.35
N GLU A 39 1.19 8.74 3.15
CA GLU A 39 1.27 8.88 4.61
C GLU A 39 2.09 7.74 5.22
N LEU A 40 1.85 6.48 4.81
CA LEU A 40 2.67 5.34 5.25
C LEU A 40 4.16 5.53 4.96
N LYS A 41 4.49 6.03 3.76
CA LYS A 41 5.87 6.29 3.37
C LYS A 41 6.48 7.43 4.18
N ALA A 42 5.72 8.50 4.45
CA ALA A 42 6.17 9.63 5.27
C ALA A 42 6.43 9.21 6.72
N ASP A 43 5.63 8.29 7.25
CA ASP A 43 5.79 7.72 8.59
C ASP A 43 6.93 6.69 8.68
N GLY A 44 7.63 6.41 7.58
CA GLY A 44 8.75 5.46 7.53
C GLY A 44 8.32 3.99 7.62
N ILE A 45 7.04 3.69 7.37
CA ILE A 45 6.53 2.32 7.39
C ILE A 45 7.00 1.60 6.14
N GLY A 46 7.85 0.59 6.33
CA GLY A 46 8.49 -0.17 5.27
C GLY A 46 7.61 -1.25 4.63
N ASN A 47 8.23 -2.09 3.81
CA ASN A 47 7.57 -3.22 3.18
C ASN A 47 7.24 -4.33 4.19
N LEU A 48 6.21 -5.10 3.89
CA LEU A 48 5.92 -6.36 4.54
C LEU A 48 7.07 -7.34 4.25
N ILE A 49 7.83 -7.68 5.28
CA ILE A 49 8.98 -8.57 5.16
C ILE A 49 8.51 -10.03 5.11
N CYS A 50 9.24 -10.86 4.37
CA CYS A 50 9.23 -12.29 4.65
C CYS A 50 10.11 -12.53 5.87
N GLY A 51 9.52 -12.98 6.98
CA GLY A 51 10.26 -13.20 8.24
C GLY A 51 11.35 -14.27 8.15
N TRP A 52 11.38 -15.06 7.07
CA TRP A 52 12.41 -16.06 6.80
C TRP A 52 13.15 -15.74 5.50
N MET A 53 14.37 -15.25 5.63
CA MET A 53 15.26 -15.00 4.50
C MET A 53 15.88 -16.32 4.02
N ILE A 54 15.59 -16.69 2.77
CA ILE A 54 16.16 -17.87 2.13
C ILE A 54 17.31 -17.42 1.21
N HIS A 55 18.41 -18.17 1.25
CA HIS A 55 19.51 -18.02 0.30
C HIS A 55 19.40 -19.10 -0.78
N SER A 56 19.67 -18.69 -2.02
CA SER A 56 19.83 -19.58 -3.16
C SER A 56 21.06 -20.47 -2.97
N LYS A 57 21.20 -21.53 -3.80
CA LYS A 57 22.36 -22.45 -3.73
C LYS A 57 23.70 -21.76 -3.96
N ASP A 58 23.70 -20.64 -4.67
CA ASP A 58 24.88 -19.80 -4.93
C ASP A 58 25.16 -18.81 -3.78
N GLY A 59 24.38 -18.85 -2.70
CA GLY A 59 24.50 -17.94 -1.56
C GLY A 59 23.84 -16.58 -1.76
N SER A 60 23.24 -16.28 -2.92
CA SER A 60 22.52 -15.02 -3.12
C SER A 60 21.21 -14.98 -2.32
N PRO A 61 20.80 -13.82 -1.77
CA PRO A 61 19.53 -13.70 -1.04
C PRO A 61 18.34 -13.84 -1.99
N MET A 62 17.20 -14.29 -1.47
CA MET A 62 15.94 -14.26 -2.22
C MET A 62 15.62 -12.85 -2.74
N LYS A 63 15.01 -12.78 -3.93
CA LYS A 63 14.54 -11.52 -4.50
C LYS A 63 13.29 -11.04 -3.76
N MET A 64 13.46 -10.09 -2.85
CA MET A 64 12.34 -9.41 -2.22
C MET A 64 11.84 -8.26 -3.09
N GLY A 65 10.58 -8.35 -3.49
CA GLY A 65 9.86 -7.24 -4.09
C GLY A 65 9.50 -6.17 -3.06
N ALA A 66 9.13 -4.98 -3.55
CA ALA A 66 8.48 -3.98 -2.73
C ALA A 66 7.03 -4.41 -2.45
N TRP A 67 6.76 -4.79 -1.20
CA TRP A 67 5.45 -5.20 -0.70
C TRP A 67 4.94 -4.18 0.31
N SER A 68 4.64 -2.97 -0.16
CA SER A 68 4.13 -1.91 0.73
C SER A 68 2.73 -2.29 1.24
N PRO A 69 2.39 -1.99 2.52
CA PRO A 69 1.05 -2.28 3.06
C PRO A 69 -0.10 -1.61 2.30
N LEU A 70 0.20 -0.51 1.60
CA LEU A 70 -0.69 0.16 0.66
C LEU A 70 0.13 0.65 -0.52
N ALA A 71 -0.38 0.52 -1.74
CA ALA A 71 0.30 1.01 -2.93
C ALA A 71 0.44 2.54 -2.92
N PHE A 72 1.63 3.05 -3.28
CA PHE A 72 1.90 4.51 -3.33
C PHE A 72 2.37 5.01 -4.71
N ASP A 73 3.02 4.15 -5.50
CA ASP A 73 3.55 4.48 -6.84
C ASP A 73 2.93 3.63 -7.96
N ARG A 74 2.69 2.36 -7.67
CA ARG A 74 2.27 1.36 -8.64
C ARG A 74 1.48 0.26 -7.95
N VAL A 75 0.39 -0.14 -8.61
CA VAL A 75 -0.39 -1.33 -8.25
C VAL A 75 0.12 -2.53 -9.03
N ARG A 76 0.11 -3.71 -8.41
CA ARG A 76 0.72 -4.95 -8.95
C ARG A 76 -0.27 -6.11 -9.10
N TYR A 77 -1.52 -5.94 -8.65
CA TYR A 77 -2.61 -6.91 -8.85
C TYR A 77 -3.99 -6.23 -8.70
N VAL A 78 -5.04 -6.92 -9.14
CA VAL A 78 -6.43 -6.48 -8.88
C VAL A 78 -6.72 -6.68 -7.40
N GLY A 79 -7.16 -5.63 -6.71
CA GLY A 79 -7.40 -5.66 -5.27
C GLY A 79 -6.30 -5.03 -4.43
N ASP A 80 -5.23 -4.54 -5.05
CA ASP A 80 -4.15 -3.77 -4.37
C ASP A 80 -4.69 -2.51 -3.67
#